data_AF-A0A8J3B7A9-F1
#
_entry.id   AF-A0A8J3B7A9-F1
#
_cell.length_a   1.000
_cell.length_b   1.000
_cell.length_c   1.000
_cell.angle_alpha   90.00
_cell.angle_beta   90.00
_cell.angle_gamma   90.00
#
_symmetry.space_group_name_H-M   'P 1'
#
loop_
_entity.id
_entity.type
_entity.pdbx_description
1 polymer ?
#
loop_
_entity_poly.entity_id
_entity_poly.type
_entity_poly.pdbx_seq_one_letter_code
_entity_poly.pdbx_strand_id
1 'polypeptide(L)' 'MRDLPDDLLLEAYQKAIELQLDLLFIQLLGDEIRRRGLLQ' A
#
# COMPACT_ATOMS: atom_id res chain seq x y z
N MET A 1 5.92 -7.59 0.95
CA MET A 1 4.79 -7.21 0.08
C MET A 1 4.64 -8.10 -1.14
N ARG A 2 5.70 -8.58 -1.82
CA ARG A 2 5.59 -9.31 -3.11
C ARG A 2 4.60 -10.49 -3.11
N ASP A 3 4.44 -11.17 -1.98
CA ASP A 3 3.51 -12.29 -1.83
C ASP A 3 2.17 -11.91 -1.16
N LEU A 4 2.00 -10.62 -0.84
CA LEU A 4 0.75 -10.07 -0.30
C LEU A 4 -0.28 -10.01 -1.44
N PRO A 5 -1.50 -10.55 -1.26
CA PRO A 5 -2.58 -10.39 -2.22
C PRO A 5 -2.90 -8.91 -2.47
N ASP A 6 -3.35 -8.59 -3.68
CA ASP A 6 -3.58 -7.20 -4.11
C ASP A 6 -4.65 -6.51 -3.24
N ASP A 7 -5.75 -7.19 -2.92
CA ASP A 7 -6.80 -6.64 -2.05
C ASP A 7 -6.26 -6.26 -0.66
N LEU A 8 -5.40 -7.10 -0.10
CA LEU A 8 -4.80 -6.86 1.22
C LEU A 8 -3.75 -5.75 1.18
N LEU A 9 -3.06 -5.58 0.04
CA LEU A 9 -2.13 -4.46 -0.18
C LEU A 9 -2.87 -3.12 -0.21
N LEU A 10 -3.99 -3.07 -0.92
CA LEU A 10 -4.83 -1.87 -1.00
C LEU A 10 -5.45 -1.53 0.36
N GLU A 11 -5.97 -2.54 1.07
CA GLU A 11 -6.51 -2.36 2.42
C GLU A 11 -5.44 -1.86 3.40
N ALA A 12 -4.22 -2.45 3.35
CA ALA A 12 -3.11 -2.03 4.20
C ALA A 12 -2.68 -0.58 3.93
N TYR A 13 -2.65 -0.16 2.67
CA TYR A 13 -2.35 1.22 2.30
C TYR A 13 -3.40 2.19 2.83
N GLN A 14 -4.68 1.88 2.65
CA GLN A 14 -5.79 2.69 3.15
C GLN A 14 -5.73 2.84 4.69
N LYS A 15 -5.56 1.71 5.40
CA LYS A 15 -5.42 1.71 6.86
C LYS A 15 -4.20 2.48 7.35
N ALA A 16 -3.08 2.39 6.64
CA ALA A 16 -1.87 3.12 7.00
C ALA A 16 -2.07 4.64 6.94
N ILE A 17 -2.84 5.14 5.95
CA ILE A 17 -3.23 6.55 5.85
C ILE A 17 -4.17 6.94 6.99
N GLU A 18 -5.22 6.15 7.23
CA GLU A 18 -6.23 6.42 8.26
C GLU A 18 -5.63 6.49 9.67
N LEU A 19 -4.70 5.59 9.96
CA LEU A 19 -4.00 5.53 11.25
C LEU A 19 -2.84 6.53 11.36
N GLN A 20 -2.58 7.32 10.31
CA GLN A 20 -1.46 8.26 10.23
C GLN A 20 -0.12 7.59 10.58
N LEU A 21 0.11 6.41 10.00
CA LEU A 21 1.37 5.70 10.20
C LEU A 21 2.54 6.46 9.57
N ASP A 22 3.74 5.97 9.84
CA ASP A 22 4.97 6.54 9.31
C ASP A 22 4.91 6.76 7.79
N LEU A 23 5.37 7.94 7.35
CA LEU A 23 5.28 8.37 5.97
C LEU A 23 6.07 7.47 5.02
N LEU A 24 7.23 6.96 5.45
CA LEU A 24 8.05 6.06 4.63
C LEU A 24 7.31 4.72 4.45
N PHE A 25 6.62 4.24 5.48
CA PHE A 25 5.80 3.03 5.37
C PHE A 25 4.66 3.20 4.35
N ILE A 26 3.94 4.33 4.41
CA ILE A 26 2.88 4.66 3.45
C ILE A 26 3.45 4.75 2.02
N GLN A 27 4.62 5.38 1.86
CA GLN A 27 5.29 5.47 0.56
C GLN A 27 5.66 4.10 0.00
N LEU A 28 6.20 3.20 0.81
CA LEU A 28 6.55 1.84 0.39
C LEU A 28 5.33 1.05 -0.12
N LEU A 29 4.18 1.20 0.54
CA LEU A 29 2.92 0.58 0.11
C LEU A 29 2.46 1.18 -1.22
N GLY A 30 2.48 2.51 -1.34
CA GLY A 30 2.11 3.20 -2.57
C GLY A 30 3.02 2.87 -3.76
N ASP A 31 4.32 2.70 -3.54
CA ASP A 31 5.27 2.29 -4.57
C ASP A 31 4.98 0.88 -5.07
N GLU A 32 4.66 -0.06 -4.18
CA GLU A 32 4.31 -1.41 -4.57
C GLU A 32 2.97 -1.47 -5.34
N ILE A 33 1.97 -0.69 -4.91
CA ILE A 33 0.68 -0.55 -5.60
C ILE A 33 0.90 -0.03 -7.03
N ARG A 34 1.74 1.01 -7.19
CA ARG A 34 2.12 1.53 -8.52
C ARG A 34 2.87 0.49 -9.34
N ARG A 35 3.84 -0.22 -8.73
CA ARG A 35 4.64 -1.27 -9.40
C ARG A 35 3.76 -2.39 -9.97
N ARG A 36 2.66 -2.72 -9.29
CA ARG A 36 1.70 -3.74 -9.73
C ARG A 36 0.63 -3.22 -10.69
N GLY A 37 0.54 -1.91 -10.89
CA GLY A 37 -0.47 -1.31 -11.75
C GLY A 37 -1.89 -1.36 -11.18
N LEU A 38 -2.03 -1.33 -9.84
CA LEU A 38 -3.33 -1.42 -9.16
C LEU A 38 -4.07 -0.07 -9.02
N LEU A 39 -3.41 1.03 -9.37
CA LEU A 39 -4.03 2.36 -9.49
C LEU A 39 -4.30 2.62 -10.97
N GLN A 40 -5.58 2.76 -11.34
CA GLN A 40 -6.03 3.27 -12.65
C GLN A 40 -6.27 4.77 -12.60
#